data_AF-A0A1B6IIP8-F1
#
_entry.id   AF-A0A1B6IIP8-F1
#
_cell.length_a   1.000
_cell.length_b   1.000
_cell.length_c   1.000
_cell.angle_alpha   90.00
_cell.angle_beta   90.00
_cell.angle_gamma   90.00
#
_symmetry.space_group_name_H-M   'P 1'
#
loop_
_entity.id
_entity.type
_entity.pdbx_description
1 polymer ?
#
loop_
_entity_poly.entity_id
_entity_poly.type
_entity_poly.pdbx_seq_one_letter_code
_entity_poly.pdbx_strand_id
1 'polypeptide(L)'
;LEGMLTHDLYTNLRLTGLISRLAIYPQPLLHSLLLDHSLVFQPSIRSLFQVLGSLKQRIEAALAAETRGLEGVIREAQNYLLEREDRLVNVRRHALEAPCSLPPTIQSSPDPFDRGDSKRRSFSMALSSVFRRNGTSPAKDTRNITNTQSYRYLRQGSQTQTRQVVMCAVILDEWLKELAAISQEHTILKVL
;
A
#
# COMPACT_ATOMS: atom_id res chain seq x y z
N LEU A 1 -9.27 -4.59 10.14
CA LEU A 1 -7.82 -4.66 10.47
C LEU A 1 -7.39 -6.03 10.99
N GLU A 2 -8.28 -6.88 11.53
CA GLU A 2 -7.89 -8.21 12.07
C GLU A 2 -7.24 -9.14 11.05
N GLY A 3 -7.62 -9.05 9.77
CA GLY A 3 -6.98 -9.79 8.68
C GLY A 3 -5.69 -9.16 8.15
N MET A 4 -5.10 -8.15 8.81
CA MET A 4 -3.96 -7.40 8.24
C MET A 4 -2.77 -8.31 7.88
N LEU A 5 -2.49 -9.32 8.70
CA LEU A 5 -1.44 -10.32 8.44
C LEU A 5 -1.73 -11.25 7.25
N THR A 6 -2.99 -11.40 6.84
CA THR A 6 -3.41 -12.27 5.74
C THR A 6 -3.63 -11.49 4.44
N HIS A 7 -3.95 -10.20 4.54
CA HIS A 7 -4.20 -9.36 3.39
C HIS A 7 -2.91 -8.99 2.66
N ASP A 8 -3.06 -8.64 1.39
CA ASP A 8 -2.00 -8.04 0.61
C ASP A 8 -1.73 -6.59 1.07
N LEU A 9 -0.55 -6.09 0.71
CA LEU A 9 -0.10 -4.76 1.06
C LEU A 9 -1.08 -3.66 0.62
N TYR A 10 -1.66 -3.77 -0.57
CA TYR A 10 -2.52 -2.73 -1.11
C TYR A 10 -3.83 -2.62 -0.33
N THR A 11 -4.44 -3.75 0.02
CA THR A 11 -5.64 -3.77 0.87
C THR A 11 -5.34 -3.15 2.23
N ASN A 12 -4.21 -3.51 2.85
CA ASN A 12 -3.83 -2.94 4.15
C ASN A 12 -3.68 -1.42 4.10
N LEU A 13 -2.93 -0.89 3.12
CA LEU A 13 -2.77 0.56 2.96
C LEU A 13 -4.07 1.28 2.66
N ARG A 14 -4.98 0.64 1.90
CA ARG A 14 -6.28 1.24 1.59
C ARG A 14 -7.19 1.25 2.82
N LEU A 15 -7.18 0.19 3.62
CA LEU A 15 -7.95 0.11 4.86
C LEU A 15 -7.45 1.13 5.88
N THR A 16 -6.14 1.20 6.12
CA THR A 16 -5.55 2.17 7.05
C THR A 16 -5.83 3.60 6.58
N GLY A 17 -5.60 3.90 5.29
CA GLY A 17 -5.88 5.23 4.73
C GLY A 17 -7.37 5.60 4.65
N LEU A 18 -8.29 4.64 4.63
CA LEU A 18 -9.72 4.93 4.79
C LEU A 18 -10.04 5.26 6.24
N ILE A 19 -9.48 4.54 7.20
CA ILE A 19 -9.68 4.81 8.62
C ILE A 19 -9.05 6.16 9.00
N SER A 20 -7.84 6.50 8.53
CA SER A 20 -7.24 7.82 8.76
C SER A 20 -8.14 8.94 8.24
N ARG A 21 -8.68 8.80 7.02
CA ARG A 21 -9.63 9.77 6.47
C ARG A 21 -10.92 9.88 7.28
N LEU A 22 -11.43 8.76 7.79
CA LEU A 22 -12.59 8.78 8.67
C LEU A 22 -12.29 9.46 10.00
N ALA A 23 -11.08 9.25 10.54
CA ALA A 23 -10.64 9.83 11.80
C ALA A 23 -10.47 11.35 11.72
N ILE A 24 -10.21 11.93 10.54
CA ILE A 24 -10.08 13.38 10.36
C ILE A 24 -11.44 14.10 10.45
N TYR A 25 -12.56 13.44 10.18
CA TYR A 25 -13.86 14.12 10.21
C TYR A 25 -14.19 14.67 11.60
N PRO A 26 -14.74 15.90 11.70
CA PRO A 26 -15.05 16.54 12.97
C PRO A 26 -16.31 15.95 13.65
N GLN A 27 -16.83 14.82 13.16
CA GLN A 27 -18.04 14.23 13.70
C GLN A 27 -17.73 13.55 15.04
N PRO A 28 -18.39 13.95 16.15
CA PRO A 28 -18.04 13.48 17.49
C PRO A 28 -18.20 11.97 17.66
N LEU A 29 -19.12 11.35 16.92
CA LEU A 29 -19.32 9.89 16.92
C LEU A 29 -18.17 9.12 16.26
N LEU A 30 -17.58 9.65 15.18
CA LEU A 30 -16.44 9.02 14.51
C LEU A 30 -15.19 9.16 15.38
N HIS A 31 -14.98 10.35 15.95
CA HIS A 31 -13.92 10.57 16.91
C HIS A 31 -14.04 9.63 18.10
N SER A 32 -15.24 9.52 18.70
CA SER A 32 -15.41 8.65 19.88
C SER A 32 -15.19 7.18 19.51
N LEU A 33 -15.78 6.70 18.43
CA LEU A 33 -15.62 5.32 17.96
C LEU A 33 -14.16 4.94 17.65
N LEU A 34 -13.40 5.84 17.03
CA LEU A 34 -12.05 5.55 16.53
C LEU A 34 -10.94 5.93 17.51
N LEU A 35 -11.08 7.03 18.25
CA LEU A 35 -9.99 7.68 18.99
C LEU A 35 -10.24 7.72 20.50
N ASP A 36 -11.48 7.53 20.96
CA ASP A 36 -11.79 7.54 22.39
C ASP A 36 -11.67 6.15 23.00
N HIS A 37 -10.84 6.05 24.03
CA HIS A 37 -10.55 4.83 24.78
C HIS A 37 -11.51 4.63 25.97
N SER A 38 -12.32 5.64 26.30
CA SER A 38 -13.24 5.62 27.44
C SER A 38 -14.64 5.11 27.09
N LEU A 39 -14.93 4.91 25.80
CA LEU A 39 -16.22 4.39 25.36
C LEU A 39 -16.45 2.96 25.82
N VAL A 40 -17.56 2.75 26.53
CA VAL A 40 -18.05 1.42 26.87
C VAL A 40 -18.89 0.91 25.70
N PHE A 41 -18.26 0.08 24.86
CA PHE A 41 -18.97 -0.66 23.84
C PHE A 41 -19.74 -1.83 24.46
N GLN A 42 -20.80 -2.28 23.78
CA GLN A 42 -21.42 -3.57 24.09
C GLN A 42 -20.38 -4.68 23.93
N PRO A 43 -20.46 -5.78 24.72
CA PRO A 43 -19.45 -6.85 24.71
C PRO A 43 -19.26 -7.52 23.34
N SER A 44 -20.24 -7.43 22.45
CA SER A 44 -20.18 -7.96 21.09
C SER A 44 -19.45 -7.06 20.08
N ILE A 45 -19.19 -5.79 20.42
CA ILE A 45 -18.54 -4.82 19.54
C ILE A 45 -17.14 -4.59 20.07
N ARG A 46 -16.13 -5.00 19.29
CA ARG A 46 -14.74 -4.71 19.62
C ARG A 46 -14.40 -3.28 19.26
N SER A 47 -13.78 -2.56 20.19
CA SER A 47 -13.22 -1.24 19.91
C SER A 47 -12.01 -1.36 18.98
N LEU A 48 -11.68 -0.26 18.30
CA LEU A 48 -10.47 -0.21 17.49
C LEU A 48 -9.23 -0.56 18.32
N PHE A 49 -9.12 -0.04 19.56
CA PHE A 49 -8.02 -0.36 20.47
C PHE A 49 -7.90 -1.86 20.76
N GLN A 50 -9.02 -2.57 20.94
CA GLN A 50 -9.00 -4.03 21.14
C GLN A 50 -8.51 -4.77 19.89
N VAL A 51 -8.98 -4.35 18.72
CA VAL A 51 -8.51 -4.90 17.42
C VAL A 51 -7.01 -4.67 17.24
N LEU A 52 -6.52 -3.47 17.57
CA LEU A 52 -5.11 -3.10 17.48
C LEU A 52 -4.26 -3.85 18.49
N GLY A 53 -4.72 -4.00 19.72
CA GLY A 53 -4.05 -4.79 20.75
C GLY A 53 -3.91 -6.26 20.33
N SER A 54 -4.99 -6.86 19.81
CA SER A 54 -4.95 -8.23 19.29
C SER A 54 -4.03 -8.37 18.08
N LEU A 55 -4.06 -7.40 17.15
CA LEU A 55 -3.19 -7.40 15.99
C LEU A 55 -1.71 -7.28 16.38
N LYS A 56 -1.39 -6.36 17.30
CA LYS A 56 -0.04 -6.19 17.86
C LYS A 56 0.48 -7.51 18.44
N GLN A 57 -0.30 -8.18 19.30
CA GLN A 57 0.09 -9.45 19.90
C GLN A 57 0.38 -10.52 18.85
N ARG A 58 -0.43 -10.60 17.80
CA ARG A 58 -0.24 -11.56 16.70
C ARG A 58 1.00 -11.25 15.86
N ILE A 59 1.28 -9.96 15.63
CA ILE A 59 2.51 -9.50 14.98
C ILE A 59 3.71 -9.88 15.84
N GLU A 60 3.73 -9.49 17.12
CA GLU A 60 4.83 -9.80 18.04
C GLU A 60 5.10 -11.31 18.13
N ALA A 61 4.06 -12.14 18.23
CA ALA A 61 4.20 -13.59 18.23
C ALA A 61 4.82 -14.13 16.92
N ALA A 62 4.43 -13.57 15.77
CA ALA A 62 4.97 -13.95 14.47
C ALA A 62 6.42 -13.50 14.27
N LEU A 63 6.80 -12.30 14.76
CA LEU A 63 8.18 -11.83 14.72
C LEU A 63 9.07 -12.60 15.71
N ALA A 64 8.56 -12.94 16.90
CA ALA A 64 9.32 -13.71 17.89
C ALA A 64 9.69 -15.11 17.40
N ALA A 65 8.87 -15.70 16.53
CA ALA A 65 9.17 -16.97 15.87
C ALA A 65 10.32 -16.87 14.84
N GLU A 66 10.65 -15.68 14.35
CA GLU A 66 11.68 -15.43 13.34
C GLU A 66 12.94 -14.85 13.98
N THR A 67 14.02 -15.63 14.06
CA THR A 67 15.19 -15.26 14.88
C THR A 67 16.39 -14.72 14.09
N ARG A 68 16.37 -14.72 12.74
CA ARG A 68 17.57 -14.37 11.94
C ARG A 68 17.27 -13.40 10.80
N GLY A 69 18.01 -12.28 10.79
CA GLY A 69 18.00 -11.33 9.67
C GLY A 69 16.81 -10.37 9.64
N LEU A 70 15.98 -10.35 10.70
CA LEU A 70 14.80 -9.50 10.82
C LEU A 70 15.11 -8.01 10.57
N GLU A 71 16.17 -7.49 11.19
CA GLU A 71 16.63 -6.09 11.00
C GLU A 71 16.85 -5.73 9.52
N GLY A 72 17.45 -6.65 8.76
CA GLY A 72 17.67 -6.45 7.33
C GLY A 72 16.36 -6.35 6.55
N VAL A 73 15.40 -7.22 6.88
CA VAL A 73 14.07 -7.26 6.25
C VAL A 73 13.22 -6.04 6.64
N ILE A 74 13.32 -5.57 7.89
CA ILE A 74 12.67 -4.33 8.35
C ILE A 74 13.19 -3.14 7.55
N ARG A 75 14.52 -3.00 7.44
CA ARG A 75 15.13 -1.92 6.67
C ARG A 75 14.76 -1.98 5.19
N GLU A 76 14.72 -3.18 4.60
CA GLU A 76 14.26 -3.37 3.23
C GLU A 76 12.79 -2.96 3.07
N ALA A 77 11.92 -3.33 4.01
CA ALA A 77 10.51 -2.97 3.98
C ALA A 77 10.29 -1.46 4.10
N GLN A 78 11.03 -0.78 4.99
CA GLN A 78 11.00 0.68 5.12
C GLN A 78 11.46 1.36 3.83
N ASN A 79 12.61 0.96 3.28
CA ASN A 79 13.11 1.51 2.02
C ASN A 79 12.12 1.31 0.87
N TYR A 80 11.48 0.14 0.79
CA TYR A 80 10.47 -0.15 -0.23
C TYR A 80 9.24 0.76 -0.11
N LEU A 81 8.77 1.03 1.11
CA LEU A 81 7.63 1.94 1.32
C LEU A 81 8.00 3.39 1.00
N LEU A 82 9.20 3.84 1.38
CA LEU A 82 9.72 5.17 1.06
C LEU A 82 9.88 5.36 -0.46
N GLU A 83 10.52 4.43 -1.16
CA GLU A 83 10.67 4.49 -2.61
C GLU A 83 9.30 4.50 -3.31
N ARG A 84 8.35 3.70 -2.81
CA ARG A 84 6.99 3.70 -3.33
C ARG A 84 6.32 5.06 -3.16
N GLU A 85 6.46 5.68 -1.99
CA GLU A 85 5.92 7.02 -1.73
C GLU A 85 6.56 8.06 -2.66
N ASP A 86 7.89 8.08 -2.77
CA ASP A 86 8.62 9.01 -3.65
C ASP A 86 8.12 8.88 -5.09
N ARG A 87 7.96 7.66 -5.61
CA ARG A 87 7.40 7.44 -6.95
C ARG A 87 6.00 8.01 -7.10
N LEU A 88 5.13 7.85 -6.10
CA LEU A 88 3.77 8.39 -6.14
C LEU A 88 3.74 9.92 -6.05
N VAL A 89 4.57 10.51 -5.20
CA VAL A 89 4.73 11.97 -5.06
C VAL A 89 5.28 12.56 -6.35
N ASN A 90 6.29 11.94 -6.95
CA ASN A 90 6.90 12.39 -8.19
C ASN A 90 5.91 12.31 -9.37
N VAL A 91 5.14 11.23 -9.48
CA VAL A 91 4.06 11.13 -10.49
C VAL A 91 3.03 12.25 -10.30
N ARG A 92 2.63 12.54 -9.06
CA ARG A 92 1.68 13.63 -8.76
C ARG A 92 2.28 14.99 -9.12
N ARG A 93 3.55 15.24 -8.79
CA ARG A 93 4.25 16.49 -9.12
C ARG A 93 4.33 16.68 -10.64
N HIS A 94 4.77 15.65 -11.37
CA HIS A 94 4.81 15.70 -12.83
C HIS A 94 3.44 15.89 -13.47
N ALA A 95 2.35 15.36 -12.89
CA ALA A 95 1.00 15.60 -13.38
C ALA A 95 0.55 17.06 -13.19
N LEU A 96 1.07 17.77 -12.18
CA LEU A 96 0.78 19.18 -11.92
C LEU A 96 1.70 20.12 -12.72
N GLU A 97 2.95 19.73 -12.93
CA GLU A 97 3.97 20.48 -13.68
C GLU A 97 3.93 20.23 -15.18
N ALA A 98 3.26 19.17 -15.64
CA ALA A 98 2.99 18.97 -17.05
C ALA A 98 2.27 20.22 -17.56
N PRO A 99 2.84 20.99 -18.49
CA PRO A 99 2.10 22.05 -19.14
C PRO A 99 0.84 21.40 -19.68
N CYS A 100 -0.34 21.99 -19.46
CA CYS A 100 -1.50 21.70 -20.26
C CYS A 100 -1.18 22.08 -21.72
N SER A 101 -0.35 21.29 -22.39
CA SER A 101 -0.14 21.34 -23.82
C SER A 101 -1.40 20.73 -24.42
N LEU A 102 -2.44 21.57 -24.46
CA LEU A 102 -3.37 21.52 -25.56
C LEU A 102 -2.51 21.34 -26.83
N PRO A 103 -2.75 20.30 -27.64
CA PRO A 103 -2.06 20.20 -28.93
C PRO A 103 -2.27 21.54 -29.65
N PRO A 104 -1.25 22.07 -30.36
CA PRO A 104 -1.45 23.28 -31.12
C PRO A 104 -2.61 23.00 -32.06
N THR A 105 -3.71 23.74 -31.89
CA THR A 105 -4.78 23.78 -32.88
C THR A 105 -4.15 24.37 -34.13
N ILE A 106 -3.57 23.51 -34.96
CA ILE A 106 -3.28 23.81 -36.34
C ILE A 106 -4.64 24.16 -36.94
N GLN A 107 -4.73 25.41 -37.38
CA GLN A 107 -5.85 25.97 -38.11
C GLN A 107 -6.24 25.00 -39.23
N SER A 108 -7.42 24.39 -39.14
CA SER A 108 -8.14 23.88 -40.31
C SER A 108 -9.60 24.28 -40.14
N SER A 109 -10.06 25.09 -41.08
CA SER A 109 -11.42 25.61 -41.25
C SER A 109 -12.51 24.58 -40.97
N PRO A 110 -13.65 24.97 -40.37
CA PRO A 110 -14.78 24.07 -40.20
C PRO A 110 -15.57 23.94 -41.51
N ASP A 111 -15.55 22.76 -42.14
CA ASP A 111 -16.52 22.41 -43.17
C ASP A 111 -17.84 21.98 -42.48
N PRO A 112 -18.98 22.67 -42.69
CA PRO A 112 -20.21 22.45 -41.90
C PRO A 112 -20.98 21.14 -42.18
N PHE A 113 -20.47 20.25 -43.02
CA PHE A 113 -21.22 19.07 -43.47
C PHE A 113 -20.46 17.73 -43.46
N ASP A 114 -19.40 17.58 -42.66
CA ASP A 114 -18.80 16.25 -42.49
C ASP A 114 -19.46 15.47 -41.35
N ARG A 115 -20.50 14.71 -41.70
CA ARG A 115 -21.08 13.64 -40.87
C ARG A 115 -20.17 12.40 -40.95
N GLY A 116 -18.98 12.51 -40.35
CA GLY A 116 -17.98 11.44 -40.28
C GLY A 116 -17.96 10.73 -38.92
N ASP A 117 -18.52 9.53 -38.88
CA ASP A 117 -18.60 8.59 -37.75
C ASP A 117 -17.22 8.26 -37.12
N SER A 118 -16.73 9.12 -36.23
CA SER A 118 -15.51 8.84 -35.44
C SER A 118 -15.87 8.09 -34.16
N LYS A 119 -16.19 6.80 -34.32
CA LYS A 119 -16.20 5.79 -33.26
C LYS A 119 -15.02 6.01 -32.32
N ARG A 120 -15.33 6.32 -31.05
CA ARG A 120 -14.52 6.09 -29.85
C ARG A 120 -13.01 6.37 -30.03
N ARG A 121 -12.57 7.57 -29.65
CA ARG A 121 -11.15 7.82 -29.36
C ARG A 121 -10.68 6.84 -28.29
N SER A 122 -9.89 5.88 -28.76
CA SER A 122 -9.36 4.74 -28.01
C SER A 122 -8.43 5.21 -26.90
N PHE A 123 -8.67 4.75 -25.67
CA PHE A 123 -7.82 4.93 -24.49
C PHE A 123 -6.55 4.04 -24.52
N SER A 124 -6.15 3.56 -25.70
CA SER A 124 -5.08 2.58 -25.88
C SER A 124 -3.86 3.21 -26.54
N MET A 125 -3.06 3.96 -25.78
CA MET A 125 -1.65 4.23 -26.14
C MET A 125 -0.81 4.51 -24.89
N ALA A 126 -0.77 3.57 -23.93
CA ALA A 126 0.13 3.69 -22.77
C ALA A 126 0.71 2.36 -22.26
N LEU A 127 0.86 1.34 -23.12
CA LEU A 127 1.38 0.03 -22.69
C LEU A 127 2.18 -0.75 -23.76
N SER A 128 2.99 -0.07 -24.58
CA SER A 128 3.84 -0.77 -25.57
C SER A 128 5.34 -0.80 -25.26
N SER A 129 5.78 -0.35 -24.07
CA SER A 129 7.22 -0.22 -23.78
C SER A 129 7.85 -1.29 -22.86
N VAL A 130 7.12 -2.33 -22.44
CA VAL A 130 7.64 -3.26 -21.39
C VAL A 130 8.06 -4.64 -21.91
N PHE A 131 7.87 -4.96 -23.18
CA PHE A 131 8.26 -6.26 -23.75
C PHE A 131 9.34 -6.12 -24.83
N ARG A 132 10.56 -5.79 -24.40
CA ARG A 132 11.78 -6.10 -25.16
C ARG A 132 12.85 -6.64 -24.23
N ARG A 133 12.75 -7.94 -23.90
CA ARG A 133 13.91 -8.71 -23.46
C ARG A 133 14.18 -9.77 -24.51
N ASN A 134 15.23 -9.51 -25.28
CA ASN A 134 15.82 -10.36 -26.31
C ASN A 134 16.00 -11.80 -25.79
N GLY A 135 15.54 -12.76 -26.60
CA GLY A 135 15.87 -14.17 -26.43
C GLY A 135 17.27 -14.47 -26.96
N THR A 136 18.06 -15.15 -26.15
CA THR A 136 19.20 -15.98 -26.56
C THR A 136 19.39 -17.09 -25.53
N SER A 137 19.04 -18.32 -25.91
CA SER A 137 19.58 -19.57 -25.35
C SER A 137 20.53 -20.13 -26.43
N PRO A 138 21.68 -20.77 -26.10
CA PRO A 138 21.66 -22.13 -25.56
C PRO A 138 22.86 -22.52 -24.66
N ALA A 139 22.71 -23.57 -23.85
CA ALA A 139 23.66 -24.70 -23.71
C ALA A 139 23.29 -25.58 -22.51
N LYS A 140 23.20 -26.89 -22.76
CA LYS A 140 23.09 -27.96 -21.76
C LYS A 140 24.41 -28.12 -21.03
N ASP A 141 24.39 -28.15 -19.71
CA ASP A 141 25.40 -28.82 -18.91
C ASP A 141 24.73 -29.61 -17.78
N THR A 142 24.83 -30.93 -17.90
CA THR A 142 24.36 -31.91 -16.92
C THR A 142 25.33 -31.90 -15.73
N ARG A 143 24.91 -31.33 -14.59
CA ARG A 143 25.60 -31.50 -13.30
C ARG A 143 24.60 -31.82 -12.19
N ASN A 144 24.70 -33.06 -11.72
CA ASN A 144 24.26 -33.63 -10.44
C ASN A 144 23.36 -32.74 -9.55
N ILE A 145 22.04 -32.96 -9.65
CA ILE A 145 21.05 -32.46 -8.69
C ILE A 145 21.14 -33.34 -7.44
N THR A 146 22.00 -32.98 -6.51
CA THR A 146 21.90 -33.43 -5.12
C THR A 146 20.84 -32.58 -4.42
N ASN A 147 19.72 -33.23 -4.09
CA ASN A 147 18.82 -33.09 -2.94
C ASN A 147 18.78 -31.75 -2.12
N THR A 148 18.91 -30.58 -2.75
CA THR A 148 18.90 -29.24 -2.09
C THR A 148 17.75 -28.34 -2.54
N GLN A 149 16.87 -28.86 -3.40
CA GLN A 149 15.77 -28.12 -4.00
C GLN A 149 14.54 -28.09 -3.08
N SER A 150 14.20 -29.20 -2.43
CA SER A 150 13.01 -29.34 -1.56
C SER A 150 12.95 -28.36 -0.39
N TYR A 151 14.11 -27.95 0.15
CA TYR A 151 14.18 -26.98 1.26
C TYR A 151 14.14 -25.51 0.79
N ARG A 152 14.37 -25.24 -0.50
CA ARG A 152 14.35 -23.87 -1.04
C ARG A 152 12.93 -23.31 -1.15
N TYR A 153 11.95 -24.16 -1.46
CA TYR A 153 10.54 -23.75 -1.57
C TYR A 153 9.93 -23.43 -0.20
N LEU A 154 10.24 -24.24 0.81
CA LEU A 154 9.85 -24.01 2.21
C LEU A 154 10.47 -22.72 2.76
N ARG A 155 11.76 -22.49 2.46
CA ARG A 155 12.46 -21.26 2.87
C ARG A 155 11.95 -20.02 2.15
N GLN A 156 11.55 -20.15 0.88
CA GLN A 156 10.98 -19.03 0.12
C GLN A 156 9.58 -18.66 0.62
N GLY A 157 8.75 -19.64 0.96
CA GLY A 157 7.45 -19.42 1.61
C GLY A 157 7.56 -18.76 2.99
N SER A 158 8.48 -19.24 3.82
CA SER A 158 8.77 -18.63 5.13
C SER A 158 9.29 -17.20 4.99
N GLN A 159 10.26 -16.95 4.10
CA GLN A 159 10.75 -15.58 3.82
C GLN A 159 9.64 -14.64 3.32
N THR A 160 8.69 -15.13 2.50
CA THR A 160 7.55 -14.31 2.05
C THR A 160 6.58 -13.99 3.17
N GLN A 161 6.33 -14.93 4.08
CA GLN A 161 5.47 -14.70 5.24
C GLN A 161 6.13 -13.72 6.21
N THR A 162 7.42 -13.89 6.49
CA THR A 162 8.22 -12.97 7.30
C THR A 162 8.21 -11.56 6.71
N ARG A 163 8.41 -11.42 5.39
CA ARG A 163 8.31 -10.13 4.70
C ARG A 163 6.92 -9.51 4.84
N GLN A 164 5.85 -10.30 4.72
CA GLN A 164 4.48 -9.82 4.87
C GLN A 164 4.21 -9.33 6.30
N VAL A 165 4.63 -10.10 7.30
CA VAL A 165 4.47 -9.76 8.72
C VAL A 165 5.26 -8.49 9.06
N VAL A 166 6.51 -8.39 8.61
CA VAL A 166 7.34 -7.19 8.76
C VAL A 166 6.70 -5.97 8.09
N MET A 167 6.21 -6.14 6.86
CA MET A 167 5.50 -5.08 6.15
C MET A 167 4.27 -4.61 6.93
N CYS A 168 3.50 -5.53 7.52
CA CYS A 168 2.37 -5.18 8.37
C CYS A 168 2.81 -4.43 9.63
N ALA A 169 3.90 -4.86 10.27
CA ALA A 169 4.44 -4.20 11.46
C ALA A 169 4.86 -2.76 11.17
N VAL A 170 5.61 -2.53 10.08
CA VAL A 170 6.05 -1.19 9.66
C VAL A 170 4.86 -0.29 9.35
N ILE A 171 3.87 -0.78 8.58
CA ILE A 171 2.66 0.01 8.29
C ILE A 171 1.88 0.34 9.56
N LEU A 172 1.71 -0.66 10.44
CA LEU A 172 0.97 -0.46 11.68
C LEU A 172 1.66 0.58 12.56
N ASP A 173 2.98 0.53 12.69
CA ASP A 173 3.77 1.51 13.46
C ASP A 173 3.59 2.93 12.93
N GLU A 174 3.79 3.15 11.63
CA GLU A 174 3.63 4.47 11.02
C GLU A 174 2.18 4.98 11.10
N TRP A 175 1.22 4.10 10.85
CA TRP A 175 -0.20 4.48 10.91
C TRP A 175 -0.68 4.79 12.33
N LEU A 176 -0.13 4.14 13.36
CA LEU A 176 -0.44 4.49 14.75
C LEU A 176 0.11 5.87 15.13
N LYS A 177 1.26 6.27 14.59
CA LYS A 177 1.80 7.64 14.75
C LYS A 177 0.88 8.67 14.08
N GLU A 178 0.41 8.37 12.86
CA GLU A 178 -0.57 9.21 12.16
C GLU A 178 -1.88 9.37 12.96
N LEU A 179 -2.45 8.25 13.45
CA LEU A 179 -3.66 8.30 14.27
C LEU A 179 -3.47 9.06 15.58
N ALA A 180 -2.31 8.93 16.22
CA ALA A 180 -1.98 9.68 17.43
C ALA A 180 -1.95 11.18 17.15
N ALA A 181 -1.35 11.60 16.03
CA ALA A 181 -1.33 12.99 15.61
C ALA A 181 -2.75 13.53 15.34
N ILE A 182 -3.60 12.77 14.64
CA ILE A 182 -5.01 13.15 14.39
C ILE A 182 -5.78 13.30 15.72
N SER A 183 -5.59 12.39 16.66
CA SER A 183 -6.23 12.47 17.99
C SER A 183 -5.80 13.71 18.78
N GLN A 184 -4.53 14.07 18.70
CA GLN A 184 -4.01 15.30 19.32
C GLN A 184 -4.61 16.56 18.67
N GLU A 185 -4.71 16.60 17.34
CA GLU A 185 -5.35 17.71 16.62
C GLU A 185 -6.80 17.93 17.07
N HIS A 186 -7.59 16.86 17.14
CA HIS A 186 -8.98 16.94 17.63
C HIS A 186 -9.08 17.39 19.08
N THR A 187 -8.10 17.03 19.91
CA THR A 187 -8.07 17.46 21.32
C THR A 187 -7.83 18.97 21.41
N ILE A 188 -6.89 19.49 20.61
CA ILE A 188 -6.61 20.94 20.55
C ILE A 188 -7.84 21.70 20.05
N LEU A 189 -8.50 21.22 19.00
CA LEU A 189 -9.69 21.87 18.44
C LEU A 189 -10.90 21.88 19.39
N LYS A 190 -10.96 20.96 20.36
CA LYS A 190 -12.02 20.95 21.38
C LYS A 190 -11.77 21.92 22.54
N VAL A 191 -10.51 22.33 22.73
CA VAL A 191 -10.08 23.23 23.82
C VAL A 191 -10.16 24.70 23.40
N LEU A 192 -10.10 24.98 22.09
CA LEU A 192 -10.28 26.31 21.48
C LEU A 192 -11.77 26.66 21.30
#